data_AF-A0A5B8IU38-F1
#
_entry.id   AF-A0A5B8IU38-F1
#
_cell.length_a   1.000
_cell.length_b   1.000
_cell.length_c   1.000
_cell.angle_alpha   90.00
_cell.angle_beta   90.00
_cell.angle_gamma   90.00
#
_symmetry.space_group_name_H-M   'P 1'
#
loop_
_entity.id
_entity.type
_entity.pdbx_description
1 polymer ?
#
loop_
_entity_poly.entity_id
_entity_poly.type
_entity_poly.pdbx_seq_one_letter_code
_entity_poly.pdbx_strand_id
1 'polypeptide(L)'
;MNQIARSERAMVKRRAFSWVWRFAVLAIILGLLSTIIFRATVIDLYHIDSNSMQPTLNPGQSIAVDRRAYRDAPPQRGDVIVFDGRGSFLPYARAGFADDLLGAFSLAGTGSKYVKRVIGIGGDTVECKGSNCQITVNGQPISEPYIFAGNAPSDQEFSVKVPEGRLWVMGDHRSASKDSRSLLGASGGGMISVDRVTGKATSIAWPLSQKAAIN
;
A
#
# COMPACT_ATOMS: atom_id res chain seq x y z
N MET A 1 -13.46 70.08 -11.71
CA MET A 1 -13.56 69.14 -10.57
C MET A 1 -14.07 67.73 -10.93
N ASN A 2 -14.89 67.52 -11.99
CA ASN A 2 -15.45 66.19 -12.29
C ASN A 2 -14.50 65.14 -12.92
N GLN A 3 -13.39 65.55 -13.56
CA GLN A 3 -12.46 64.59 -14.19
C GLN A 3 -11.50 63.92 -13.21
N ILE A 4 -11.10 64.61 -12.13
CA ILE A 4 -10.18 64.09 -11.10
C ILE A 4 -10.89 63.01 -10.25
N ALA A 5 -12.17 63.21 -9.92
CA ALA A 5 -12.96 62.21 -9.19
C ALA A 5 -13.22 60.92 -10.00
N ARG A 6 -13.23 60.98 -11.35
CA ARG A 6 -13.36 59.81 -12.22
C ARG A 6 -12.07 59.00 -12.30
N SER A 7 -10.90 59.64 -12.32
CA SER A 7 -9.60 58.95 -12.38
C SER A 7 -9.25 58.26 -11.06
N GLU A 8 -9.56 58.86 -9.92
CA GLU A 8 -9.38 58.21 -8.60
C GLU A 8 -10.26 56.98 -8.43
N ARG A 9 -11.55 57.06 -8.78
CA ARG A 9 -12.47 55.90 -8.72
C ARG A 9 -12.02 54.75 -9.64
N ALA A 10 -11.44 55.07 -10.80
CA ALA A 10 -10.89 54.06 -11.71
C ALA A 10 -9.60 53.42 -11.18
N MET A 11 -8.72 54.19 -10.53
CA MET A 11 -7.49 53.67 -9.89
C MET A 11 -7.80 52.79 -8.67
N VAL A 12 -8.76 53.19 -7.83
CA VAL A 12 -9.21 52.40 -6.67
C VAL A 12 -9.86 51.09 -7.13
N LYS A 13 -10.73 51.12 -8.17
CA LYS A 13 -11.31 49.91 -8.76
C LYS A 13 -10.24 48.95 -9.32
N ARG A 14 -9.22 49.45 -10.00
CA ARG A 14 -8.12 48.61 -10.55
C ARG A 14 -7.25 48.00 -9.45
N ARG A 15 -6.94 48.74 -8.36
CA ARG A 15 -6.22 48.21 -7.19
C ARG A 15 -7.04 47.17 -6.41
N ALA A 16 -8.32 47.44 -6.18
CA ALA A 16 -9.23 46.50 -5.52
C ALA A 16 -9.43 45.21 -6.33
N PHE A 17 -9.56 45.31 -7.66
CA PHE A 17 -9.64 44.15 -8.56
C PHE A 17 -8.34 43.32 -8.56
N SER A 18 -7.17 43.97 -8.55
CA SER A 18 -5.87 43.29 -8.43
C SER A 18 -5.70 42.57 -7.10
N TRP A 19 -6.17 43.15 -5.99
CA TRP A 19 -6.17 42.50 -4.68
C TRP A 19 -7.13 41.31 -4.64
N VAL A 20 -8.38 41.49 -5.08
CA VAL A 20 -9.37 40.41 -5.16
C VAL A 20 -8.86 39.24 -6.02
N TRP A 21 -8.24 39.54 -7.18
CA TRP A 21 -7.64 38.52 -8.04
C TRP A 21 -6.46 37.80 -7.36
N ARG A 22 -5.60 38.52 -6.63
CA ARG A 22 -4.50 37.92 -5.87
C ARG A 22 -5.00 37.00 -4.76
N PHE A 23 -6.04 37.39 -4.02
CA PHE A 23 -6.67 36.53 -3.01
C PHE A 23 -7.37 35.33 -3.64
N ALA A 24 -8.05 35.51 -4.78
CA ALA A 24 -8.68 34.41 -5.51
C ALA A 24 -7.64 33.38 -6.00
N VAL A 25 -6.55 33.84 -6.61
CA VAL A 25 -5.44 32.98 -7.06
C VAL A 25 -4.78 32.28 -5.86
N LEU A 26 -4.54 32.99 -4.76
CA LEU A 26 -3.98 32.41 -3.54
C LEU A 26 -4.88 31.32 -2.95
N ALA A 27 -6.20 31.55 -2.91
CA ALA A 27 -7.17 30.57 -2.44
C ALA A 27 -7.21 29.31 -3.33
N ILE A 28 -7.10 29.47 -4.65
CA ILE A 28 -7.00 28.35 -5.60
C ILE A 28 -5.70 27.56 -5.34
N ILE A 29 -4.57 28.25 -5.19
CA ILE A 29 -3.28 27.60 -4.90
C ILE A 29 -3.35 26.83 -3.58
N LEU A 30 -3.91 27.44 -2.52
CA LEU A 30 -4.11 26.78 -1.23
C LEU A 30 -5.03 25.56 -1.34
N GLY A 31 -6.12 25.64 -2.11
CA GLY A 31 -7.02 24.51 -2.33
C GLY A 31 -6.39 23.36 -3.14
N LEU A 32 -5.57 23.69 -4.13
CA LEU A 32 -4.78 22.69 -4.87
C LEU A 32 -3.73 22.04 -3.97
N LEU A 33 -2.99 22.84 -3.19
CA LEU A 33 -2.01 22.36 -2.22
C LEU A 33 -2.66 21.47 -1.16
N SER A 34 -3.81 21.88 -0.60
CA SER A 34 -4.52 21.07 0.39
C SER A 34 -4.98 19.74 -0.20
N THR A 35 -5.44 19.73 -1.45
CA THR A 35 -5.83 18.50 -2.15
C THR A 35 -4.63 17.59 -2.40
N ILE A 36 -3.49 18.15 -2.80
CA ILE A 36 -2.24 17.40 -3.03
C ILE A 36 -1.76 16.80 -1.70
N ILE A 37 -1.69 17.59 -0.63
CA ILE A 37 -1.26 17.14 0.70
C ILE A 37 -2.21 16.07 1.23
N PHE A 38 -3.52 16.28 1.10
CA PHE A 38 -4.52 15.31 1.52
C PHE A 38 -4.38 13.99 0.75
N ARG A 39 -4.19 14.04 -0.57
CA ARG A 39 -3.96 12.83 -1.36
C ARG A 39 -2.66 12.14 -0.94
N ALA A 40 -1.56 12.88 -0.85
CA ALA A 40 -0.24 12.34 -0.50
C ALA A 40 -0.17 11.73 0.91
N THR A 41 -1.05 12.13 1.84
CA THR A 41 -1.03 11.64 3.22
C THR A 41 -2.01 10.49 3.48
N VAL A 42 -2.93 10.24 2.56
CA VAL A 42 -4.05 9.30 2.76
C VAL A 42 -3.98 8.12 1.80
N ILE A 43 -3.76 8.38 0.49
CA ILE A 43 -3.82 7.36 -0.55
C ILE A 43 -2.53 7.39 -1.37
N ASP A 44 -1.81 6.27 -1.37
CA ASP A 44 -0.69 6.07 -2.28
C ASP A 44 -1.13 5.28 -3.51
N LEU A 45 -0.49 5.57 -4.64
CA LEU A 45 -0.65 4.81 -5.88
C LEU A 45 0.62 4.02 -6.16
N TYR A 46 0.53 2.69 -6.16
CA TYR A 46 1.64 1.80 -6.45
C TYR A 46 1.42 1.08 -7.77
N HIS A 47 2.46 1.05 -8.61
CA HIS A 47 2.46 0.25 -9.84
C HIS A 47 2.85 -1.20 -9.53
N ILE A 48 2.18 -2.16 -10.18
CA ILE A 48 2.40 -3.59 -9.99
C ILE A 48 3.21 -4.13 -11.16
N ASP A 49 4.45 -4.55 -10.89
CA ASP A 49 5.34 -5.15 -11.89
C ASP A 49 5.41 -6.69 -11.81
N SER A 50 4.80 -7.29 -10.76
CA SER A 50 4.99 -8.71 -10.42
C SER A 50 3.72 -9.54 -10.60
N ASN A 51 3.90 -10.80 -11.03
CA ASN A 51 2.86 -11.82 -11.16
C ASN A 51 2.43 -12.46 -9.82
N SER A 52 3.14 -12.21 -8.72
CA SER A 52 2.96 -12.94 -7.45
C SER A 52 1.58 -12.80 -6.80
N MET A 53 0.81 -11.79 -7.21
CA MET A 53 -0.54 -11.51 -6.70
C MET A 53 -1.64 -11.83 -7.72
N GLN A 54 -1.33 -12.49 -8.84
CA GLN A 54 -2.37 -12.94 -9.76
C GLN A 54 -3.25 -14.00 -9.09
N PRO A 55 -4.56 -14.06 -9.42
CA PRO A 55 -5.27 -13.22 -10.37
C PRO A 55 -5.76 -11.89 -9.79
N THR A 56 -5.64 -11.71 -8.46
CA THR A 56 -6.10 -10.53 -7.72
C THR A 56 -5.49 -9.24 -8.26
N LEU A 57 -4.19 -9.23 -8.50
CA LEU A 57 -3.45 -8.12 -9.11
C LEU A 57 -2.60 -8.63 -10.26
N ASN A 58 -2.73 -7.97 -11.41
CA ASN A 58 -2.00 -8.29 -12.63
C ASN A 58 -0.92 -7.23 -12.91
N PRO A 59 0.22 -7.62 -13.52
CA PRO A 59 1.23 -6.66 -13.93
C PRO A 59 0.66 -5.56 -14.83
N GLY A 60 1.19 -4.35 -14.67
CA GLY A 60 0.73 -3.16 -15.38
C GLY A 60 -0.46 -2.44 -14.72
N GLN A 61 -1.05 -3.02 -13.67
CA GLN A 61 -2.06 -2.34 -12.86
C GLN A 61 -1.40 -1.38 -11.87
N SER A 62 -2.11 -0.31 -11.52
CA SER A 62 -1.77 0.53 -10.36
C SER A 62 -2.85 0.41 -9.31
N ILE A 63 -2.45 0.18 -8.07
CA ILE A 63 -3.36 0.00 -6.92
C ILE A 63 -3.39 1.26 -6.05
N ALA A 64 -4.56 1.55 -5.49
CA ALA A 64 -4.72 2.52 -4.42
C ALA A 64 -4.49 1.84 -3.07
N VAL A 65 -3.66 2.46 -2.23
CA VAL A 65 -3.29 1.96 -0.90
C VAL A 65 -3.69 2.98 0.15
N ASP A 66 -4.52 2.56 1.10
CA ASP A 66 -4.90 3.38 2.25
C ASP A 66 -3.85 3.25 3.35
N ARG A 67 -3.09 4.33 3.59
CA ARG A 67 -2.06 4.41 4.64
C ARG A 67 -2.64 4.52 6.05
N ARG A 68 -3.93 4.85 6.18
CA ARG A 68 -4.59 5.04 7.48
C ARG A 68 -5.32 3.79 7.96
N ALA A 69 -5.49 2.80 7.08
CA ALA A 69 -6.21 1.56 7.38
C ALA A 69 -5.77 0.91 8.69
N TYR A 70 -4.49 1.04 9.07
CA TYR A 70 -3.93 0.41 10.26
C TYR A 70 -3.51 1.36 11.40
N ARG A 71 -4.07 2.58 11.44
CA ARG A 71 -3.81 3.51 12.56
C ARG A 71 -4.58 3.12 13.82
N ASP A 72 -5.83 2.72 13.65
CA ASP A 72 -6.75 2.43 14.75
C ASP A 72 -7.01 0.93 14.93
N ALA A 73 -6.70 0.11 13.92
CA ALA A 73 -6.87 -1.33 13.94
C ALA A 73 -5.68 -2.06 13.31
N PRO A 74 -5.24 -3.22 13.82
CA PRO A 74 -4.16 -3.98 13.20
C PRO A 74 -4.63 -4.65 11.89
N PRO A 75 -3.69 -5.05 11.01
CA PRO A 75 -4.00 -5.86 9.83
C PRO A 75 -4.73 -7.15 10.19
N GLN A 76 -5.71 -7.52 9.36
CA GLN A 76 -6.52 -8.71 9.54
C GLN A 76 -6.18 -9.79 8.51
N ARG A 77 -6.54 -11.03 8.81
CA ARG A 77 -6.43 -12.14 7.84
C ARG A 77 -7.26 -11.81 6.60
N GLY A 78 -6.69 -12.11 5.43
CA GLY A 78 -7.27 -11.80 4.13
C GLY A 78 -6.86 -10.42 3.59
N ASP A 79 -6.37 -9.49 4.41
CA ASP A 79 -5.97 -8.18 3.91
C ASP A 79 -4.82 -8.28 2.88
N VAL A 80 -4.96 -7.58 1.76
CA VAL A 80 -3.84 -7.35 0.83
C VAL A 80 -3.09 -6.10 1.27
N ILE A 81 -1.83 -6.26 1.62
CA ILE A 81 -1.02 -5.19 2.20
C ILE A 81 0.20 -4.86 1.35
N VAL A 82 0.58 -3.59 1.40
CA VAL A 82 1.88 -3.12 0.92
C VAL A 82 2.79 -2.92 2.11
N PHE A 83 3.99 -3.51 2.09
CA PHE A 83 4.94 -3.42 3.18
C PHE A 83 6.37 -3.24 2.68
N ASP A 84 7.24 -2.75 3.55
CA ASP A 84 8.68 -2.67 3.32
C ASP A 84 9.37 -3.99 3.72
N GLY A 85 9.99 -4.67 2.76
CA GLY A 85 10.64 -5.96 2.95
C GLY A 85 11.98 -5.91 3.66
N ARG A 86 12.53 -4.73 3.98
CA ARG A 86 13.83 -4.62 4.68
C ARG A 86 13.78 -5.22 6.08
N GLY A 87 14.77 -6.06 6.40
CA GLY A 87 14.84 -6.81 7.66
C GLY A 87 13.94 -8.04 7.70
N SER A 88 13.28 -8.41 6.60
CA SER A 88 12.52 -9.65 6.49
C SER A 88 12.81 -10.36 5.17
N PHE A 89 12.56 -9.69 4.03
CA PHE A 89 12.77 -10.22 2.67
C PHE A 89 14.08 -9.72 2.06
N LEU A 90 14.56 -8.57 2.52
CA LEU A 90 15.83 -7.96 2.12
C LEU A 90 16.71 -7.76 3.37
N PRO A 91 18.05 -7.79 3.23
CA PRO A 91 18.95 -7.42 4.31
C PRO A 91 18.60 -6.05 4.89
N TYR A 92 18.85 -5.86 6.19
CA TYR A 92 18.61 -4.58 6.84
C TYR A 92 19.55 -3.52 6.24
N ALA A 93 18.98 -2.56 5.51
CA ALA A 93 19.68 -1.37 5.05
C ALA A 93 18.99 -0.16 5.68
N ARG A 94 19.75 0.69 6.37
CA ARG A 94 19.23 1.92 6.97
C ARG A 94 18.82 2.86 5.82
N ALA A 95 17.53 3.19 5.74
CA ALA A 95 17.07 4.22 4.81
C ALA A 95 17.75 5.56 5.16
N GLY A 96 18.28 6.27 4.17
CA GLY A 96 18.70 7.65 4.38
C GLY A 96 17.49 8.57 4.51
N PHE A 97 17.66 9.74 5.15
CA PHE A 97 16.62 10.77 5.20
C PHE A 97 16.13 11.21 3.80
N ALA A 98 17.03 11.19 2.81
CA ALA A 98 16.69 11.49 1.42
C ALA A 98 15.77 10.42 0.79
N ASP A 99 15.99 9.13 1.09
CA ASP A 99 15.12 8.05 0.59
C ASP A 99 13.72 8.15 1.18
N ASP A 100 13.61 8.56 2.44
CA ASP A 100 12.33 8.73 3.13
C ASP A 100 11.54 9.90 2.54
N LEU A 101 12.21 11.03 2.28
CA LEU A 101 11.61 12.17 1.57
C LEU A 101 11.19 11.80 0.14
N LEU A 102 12.06 11.15 -0.63
CA LEU A 102 11.75 10.75 -2.00
C LEU A 102 10.62 9.71 -2.06
N GLY A 103 10.58 8.79 -1.09
CA GLY A 103 9.49 7.85 -0.91
C GLY A 103 8.17 8.53 -0.51
N ALA A 104 8.21 9.55 0.35
CA ALA A 104 7.04 10.33 0.75
C ALA A 104 6.43 11.12 -0.42
N PHE A 105 7.23 11.50 -1.42
CA PHE A 105 6.76 12.13 -2.66
C PHE A 105 6.62 11.14 -3.83
N SER A 106 6.82 9.84 -3.60
CA SER A 106 6.74 8.78 -4.61
C SER A 106 7.65 9.00 -5.84
N LEU A 107 8.77 9.71 -5.66
CA LEU A 107 9.69 10.13 -6.74
C LEU A 107 10.85 9.13 -6.98
N ALA A 108 11.11 8.23 -6.02
CA ALA A 108 12.11 7.17 -6.16
C ALA A 108 11.44 5.79 -6.14
N GLY A 109 11.77 4.96 -7.15
CA GLY A 109 11.29 3.58 -7.27
C GLY A 109 11.63 2.78 -6.01
N THR A 110 10.61 2.34 -5.30
CA THR A 110 10.74 1.70 -4.00
C THR A 110 11.09 0.22 -4.14
N GLY A 111 12.33 -0.10 -4.52
CA GLY A 111 12.80 -1.48 -4.71
C GLY A 111 12.70 -2.39 -3.47
N SER A 112 12.23 -1.87 -2.35
CA SER A 112 11.98 -2.61 -1.12
C SER A 112 10.50 -2.82 -0.78
N LYS A 113 9.55 -2.37 -1.61
CA LYS A 113 8.11 -2.53 -1.34
C LYS A 113 7.56 -3.79 -1.98
N TYR A 114 6.75 -4.51 -1.21
CA TYR A 114 6.12 -5.76 -1.63
C TYR A 114 4.63 -5.72 -1.37
N VAL A 115 3.86 -6.40 -2.22
CA VAL A 115 2.42 -6.61 -2.05
C VAL A 115 2.16 -8.08 -1.83
N LYS A 116 1.50 -8.44 -0.71
CA LYS A 116 1.13 -9.80 -0.34
C LYS A 116 -0.17 -9.81 0.46
N ARG A 117 -0.82 -10.97 0.55
CA ARG A 117 -2.01 -11.19 1.38
C ARG A 117 -1.61 -11.69 2.77
N VAL A 118 -2.24 -11.15 3.81
CA VAL A 118 -2.10 -11.61 5.19
C VAL A 118 -2.84 -12.93 5.36
N ILE A 119 -2.12 -13.99 5.71
CA ILE A 119 -2.69 -15.30 5.98
C ILE A 119 -2.79 -15.55 7.49
N GLY A 120 -1.79 -15.10 8.26
CA GLY A 120 -1.78 -15.20 9.72
C GLY A 120 -1.37 -13.89 10.38
N ILE A 121 -1.97 -13.62 11.53
CA ILE A 121 -1.69 -12.47 12.40
C ILE A 121 -1.08 -12.93 13.73
N GLY A 122 -0.65 -11.98 14.57
CA GLY A 122 -0.10 -12.30 15.89
C GLY A 122 -0.95 -13.29 16.69
N GLY A 123 -0.29 -14.30 17.24
CA GLY A 123 -0.92 -15.40 17.99
C GLY A 123 -1.29 -16.62 17.13
N ASP A 124 -1.36 -16.48 15.81
CA ASP A 124 -1.79 -17.58 14.94
C ASP A 124 -0.75 -18.69 14.82
N THR A 125 -1.25 -19.92 14.68
CA THR A 125 -0.48 -21.03 14.15
C THR A 125 -0.93 -21.30 12.72
N VAL A 126 -0.07 -21.05 11.74
CA VAL A 126 -0.35 -21.29 10.31
C VAL A 126 0.38 -22.56 9.88
N GLU A 127 -0.35 -23.50 9.30
CA GLU A 127 0.20 -24.79 8.93
C GLU A 127 -0.16 -25.22 7.52
N CYS A 128 0.75 -25.99 6.94
CA CYS A 128 0.59 -26.80 5.75
C CYS A 128 1.22 -28.15 6.04
N LYS A 129 0.44 -29.23 6.04
CA LYS A 129 0.95 -30.60 6.32
C LYS A 129 0.98 -31.39 5.01
N GLY A 130 2.16 -31.86 4.61
CA GLY A 130 2.40 -32.54 3.33
C GLY A 130 2.49 -31.61 2.11
N SER A 131 2.59 -32.22 0.92
CA SER A 131 2.63 -31.54 -0.38
C SER A 131 1.22 -31.22 -0.90
N ASN A 132 1.07 -30.09 -1.60
CA ASN A 132 -0.22 -29.61 -2.14
C ASN A 132 -1.31 -29.50 -1.07
N CYS A 133 -0.91 -29.10 0.13
CA CYS A 133 -1.76 -29.11 1.31
C CYS A 133 -2.82 -28.01 1.26
N GLN A 134 -3.85 -28.14 2.09
CA GLN A 134 -4.70 -27.02 2.49
C GLN A 134 -4.04 -26.24 3.62
N ILE A 135 -4.06 -24.90 3.55
CA ILE A 135 -3.61 -24.06 4.66
C ILE A 135 -4.62 -24.14 5.81
N THR A 136 -4.12 -24.34 7.02
CA THR A 136 -4.89 -24.21 8.25
C THR A 136 -4.37 -23.05 9.09
N VAL A 137 -5.29 -22.38 9.78
CA VAL A 137 -4.98 -21.35 10.77
C VAL A 137 -5.63 -21.77 12.09
N ASN A 138 -4.81 -21.96 13.12
CA ASN A 138 -5.22 -22.49 14.42
C ASN A 138 -5.95 -23.84 14.31
N GLY A 139 -5.45 -24.71 13.43
CA GLY A 139 -5.99 -26.04 13.16
C GLY A 139 -7.26 -26.05 12.29
N GLN A 140 -7.80 -24.88 11.91
CA GLN A 140 -8.97 -24.79 11.04
C GLN A 140 -8.57 -24.49 9.59
N PRO A 141 -9.05 -25.28 8.60
CA PRO A 141 -8.78 -24.99 7.21
C PRO A 141 -9.40 -23.65 6.80
N ILE A 142 -8.65 -22.86 6.02
CA ILE A 142 -9.15 -21.58 5.50
C ILE A 142 -9.66 -21.73 4.06
N SER A 143 -10.61 -20.88 3.69
CA SER A 143 -11.10 -20.76 2.32
C SER A 143 -10.25 -19.75 1.55
N GLU A 144 -9.71 -20.17 0.41
CA GLU A 144 -8.79 -19.35 -0.39
C GLU A 144 -9.24 -19.25 -1.86
N PRO A 145 -10.41 -18.64 -2.15
CA PRO A 145 -10.96 -18.56 -3.51
C PRO A 145 -10.14 -17.64 -4.44
N TYR A 146 -9.21 -16.86 -3.87
CA TYR A 146 -8.35 -15.91 -4.56
C TYR A 146 -7.09 -16.55 -5.16
N ILE A 147 -6.82 -17.83 -4.90
CA ILE A 147 -5.61 -18.48 -5.40
C ILE A 147 -5.66 -18.61 -6.93
N PHE A 148 -4.51 -18.39 -7.57
CA PHE A 148 -4.36 -18.56 -9.01
C PHE A 148 -4.77 -19.97 -9.47
N ALA A 149 -5.56 -20.03 -10.54
CA ALA A 149 -6.11 -21.29 -11.04
C ALA A 149 -5.00 -22.32 -11.31
N GLY A 150 -5.18 -23.53 -10.78
CA GLY A 150 -4.21 -24.62 -10.91
C GLY A 150 -3.09 -24.63 -9.87
N ASN A 151 -3.01 -23.66 -8.97
CA ASN A 151 -2.11 -23.73 -7.82
C ASN A 151 -2.75 -24.50 -6.66
N ALA A 152 -1.95 -25.29 -5.93
CA ALA A 152 -2.32 -25.72 -4.60
C ALA A 152 -2.11 -24.56 -3.58
N PRO A 153 -2.79 -24.58 -2.42
CA PRO A 153 -2.55 -23.60 -1.37
C PRO A 153 -1.08 -23.53 -0.91
N SER A 154 -0.40 -24.66 -0.80
CA SER A 154 1.07 -24.67 -0.71
C SER A 154 1.65 -26.00 -1.16
N ASP A 155 2.75 -25.93 -1.91
CA ASP A 155 3.52 -27.11 -2.32
C ASP A 155 4.63 -27.46 -1.29
N GLN A 156 4.82 -26.58 -0.30
CA GLN A 156 5.82 -26.71 0.76
C GLN A 156 5.12 -26.92 2.11
N GLU A 157 5.56 -27.95 2.85
CA GLU A 157 5.16 -28.22 4.24
C GLU A 157 5.81 -27.22 5.20
N PHE A 158 5.02 -26.70 6.14
CA PHE A 158 5.48 -25.82 7.21
C PHE A 158 4.48 -25.78 8.37
N SER A 159 4.99 -25.45 9.57
CA SER A 159 4.18 -25.09 10.73
C SER A 159 4.86 -23.93 11.42
N VAL A 160 4.15 -22.80 11.53
CA VAL A 160 4.71 -21.57 12.08
C VAL A 160 3.75 -20.95 13.09
N LYS A 161 4.30 -20.52 14.24
CA LYS A 161 3.58 -19.69 15.21
C LYS A 161 3.97 -18.23 14.98
N VAL A 162 3.00 -17.40 14.63
CA VAL A 162 3.17 -15.98 14.35
C VAL A 162 3.26 -15.22 15.68
N PRO A 163 4.40 -14.57 15.99
CA PRO A 163 4.53 -13.77 17.20
C PRO A 163 3.62 -12.54 17.17
N GLU A 164 3.33 -11.98 18.34
CA GLU A 164 2.66 -10.68 18.43
C GLU A 164 3.40 -9.59 17.64
N GLY A 165 2.65 -8.70 16.98
CA GLY A 165 3.20 -7.64 16.14
C GLY A 165 3.87 -8.12 14.84
N ARG A 166 3.65 -9.38 14.45
CA ARG A 166 4.12 -9.98 13.18
C ARG A 166 2.97 -10.51 12.35
N LEU A 167 3.24 -10.70 11.06
CA LEU A 167 2.32 -11.19 10.05
C LEU A 167 2.98 -12.31 9.24
N TRP A 168 2.20 -13.34 8.93
CA TRP A 168 2.53 -14.34 7.92
C TRP A 168 1.82 -13.99 6.62
N VAL A 169 2.58 -13.76 5.55
CA VAL A 169 2.04 -13.23 4.29
C VAL A 169 2.39 -14.13 3.10
N MET A 170 1.45 -14.30 2.18
CA MET A 170 1.60 -15.14 1.00
C MET A 170 1.09 -14.43 -0.25
N GLY A 171 1.64 -14.80 -1.41
CA GLY A 171 1.13 -14.34 -2.69
C GLY A 171 -0.07 -15.18 -3.14
N ASP A 172 -0.98 -14.56 -3.89
CA ASP A 172 -2.15 -15.25 -4.44
C ASP A 172 -1.78 -16.19 -5.60
N HIS A 173 -0.70 -15.87 -6.33
CA HIS A 173 -0.07 -16.77 -7.30
C HIS A 173 1.02 -17.57 -6.58
N ARG A 174 0.61 -18.62 -5.87
CA ARG A 174 1.45 -19.40 -4.94
C ARG A 174 2.75 -19.88 -5.54
N SER A 175 2.74 -20.39 -6.77
CA SER A 175 3.93 -20.91 -7.47
C SER A 175 4.86 -19.81 -8.00
N ALA A 176 4.37 -18.59 -8.20
CA ALA A 176 5.13 -17.45 -8.71
C ALA A 176 5.50 -16.42 -7.62
N SER A 177 5.28 -16.77 -6.35
CA SER A 177 5.46 -15.86 -5.21
C SER A 177 6.65 -16.28 -4.35
N LYS A 178 7.62 -15.37 -4.23
CA LYS A 178 8.57 -15.38 -3.10
C LYS A 178 7.92 -14.63 -1.94
N ASP A 179 7.51 -15.38 -0.92
CA ASP A 179 6.78 -14.88 0.24
C ASP A 179 7.31 -15.51 1.55
N SER A 180 6.54 -15.44 2.64
CA SER A 180 6.99 -15.92 3.95
C SER A 180 7.48 -17.38 3.93
N ARG A 181 6.89 -18.24 3.08
CA ARG A 181 7.30 -19.65 2.92
C ARG A 181 8.74 -19.80 2.43
N SER A 182 9.17 -18.92 1.53
CA SER A 182 10.52 -18.95 0.95
C SER A 182 11.63 -18.56 1.94
N LEU A 183 11.26 -18.11 3.14
CA LEU A 183 12.17 -17.58 4.16
C LEU A 183 12.09 -18.36 5.48
N LEU A 184 11.53 -19.58 5.44
CA LEU A 184 11.57 -20.50 6.57
C LEU A 184 13.03 -20.76 6.97
N GLY A 185 13.32 -20.63 8.27
CA GLY A 185 14.68 -20.75 8.82
C GLY A 185 15.55 -19.48 8.73
N ALA A 186 15.12 -18.44 8.00
CA ALA A 186 15.81 -17.15 8.02
C ALA A 186 15.58 -16.41 9.36
N SER A 187 16.45 -15.44 9.67
CA SER A 187 16.25 -14.57 10.84
C SER A 187 14.90 -13.84 10.75
N GLY A 188 14.06 -13.99 11.77
CA GLY A 188 12.67 -13.49 11.76
C GLY A 188 11.64 -14.41 11.08
N GLY A 189 12.04 -15.59 10.60
CA GLY A 189 11.14 -16.67 10.18
C GLY A 189 10.24 -16.35 8.99
N GLY A 190 10.64 -15.42 8.12
CA GLY A 190 9.81 -14.98 6.99
C GLY A 190 8.60 -14.11 7.38
N MET A 191 8.52 -13.68 8.65
CA MET A 191 7.38 -12.92 9.16
C MET A 191 7.63 -11.42 9.13
N ILE A 192 6.63 -10.67 8.69
CA ILE A 192 6.70 -9.22 8.51
C ILE A 192 6.24 -8.54 9.79
N SER A 193 6.97 -7.52 10.27
CA SER A 193 6.48 -6.75 11.41
C SER A 193 5.40 -5.74 10.98
N VAL A 194 4.39 -5.58 11.82
CA VAL A 194 3.24 -4.70 11.55
C VAL A 194 3.68 -3.24 11.33
N ASP A 195 4.78 -2.81 11.95
CA ASP A 195 5.38 -1.48 11.79
C ASP A 195 5.92 -1.21 10.37
N ARG A 196 6.20 -2.27 9.58
CA ARG A 196 6.66 -2.18 8.19
C ARG A 196 5.53 -2.12 7.19
N VAL A 197 4.28 -2.29 7.63
CA VAL A 197 3.11 -2.19 6.77
C VAL A 197 2.89 -0.73 6.40
N THR A 198 2.89 -0.45 5.10
CA THR A 198 2.66 0.89 4.55
C THR A 198 1.17 1.22 4.51
N GLY A 199 0.33 0.24 4.19
CA GLY A 199 -1.12 0.39 4.14
C GLY A 199 -1.83 -0.81 3.54
N LYS A 200 -3.16 -0.70 3.47
CA LYS A 200 -4.04 -1.71 2.86
C LYS A 200 -4.29 -1.38 1.39
N ALA A 201 -4.08 -2.34 0.49
CA ALA A 201 -4.50 -2.21 -0.89
C ALA A 201 -6.03 -2.31 -0.94
N THR A 202 -6.71 -1.27 -1.44
CA THR A 202 -8.17 -1.17 -1.40
C THR A 202 -8.82 -1.34 -2.76
N SER A 203 -8.16 -0.88 -3.83
CA SER A 203 -8.72 -0.93 -5.18
C SER A 203 -7.66 -0.86 -6.27
N ILE A 204 -8.00 -1.35 -7.46
CA ILE A 204 -7.26 -1.09 -8.69
C ILE A 204 -7.65 0.32 -9.18
N ALA A 205 -6.68 1.23 -9.22
CA ALA A 205 -6.88 2.62 -9.63
C ALA A 205 -6.63 2.84 -11.13
N TRP A 206 -5.80 1.99 -11.75
CA TRP A 206 -5.49 2.04 -13.18
C TRP A 206 -5.17 0.64 -13.73
N PRO A 207 -5.57 0.30 -14.97
CA PRO A 207 -6.39 1.08 -15.90
C PRO A 207 -7.84 1.22 -15.40
N LEU A 208 -8.49 2.35 -15.71
CA LEU A 208 -9.86 2.65 -15.23
C LEU A 208 -10.90 1.61 -15.66
N SER A 209 -10.67 0.93 -16.78
CA SER A 209 -11.51 -0.18 -17.27
C SER A 209 -11.50 -1.40 -16.36
N GLN A 210 -10.50 -1.53 -15.49
CA GLN A 210 -10.33 -2.64 -14.55
C GLN A 210 -10.51 -2.20 -13.08
N LYS A 211 -11.09 -1.01 -12.86
CA LYS A 211 -11.31 -0.50 -11.51
C LYS A 211 -12.20 -1.46 -10.72
N ALA A 212 -11.63 -2.08 -9.69
CA ALA A 212 -12.32 -3.02 -8.82
C ALA A 212 -11.80 -2.86 -7.38
N ALA A 213 -12.65 -3.19 -6.41
CA ALA A 213 -12.23 -3.33 -5.02
C ALA A 213 -11.38 -4.60 -4.87
N ILE A 214 -10.35 -4.52 -4.02
CA ILE A 214 -9.51 -5.66 -3.68
C ILE A 214 -10.07 -6.28 -2.40
N ASN A 215 -10.45 -7.55 -2.49
CA ASN A 215 -10.92 -8.36 -1.37
C ASN A 215 -10.00 -9.56 -1.14
#